data_AF-A0A7S3DRA3-F1
#
_entry.id   AF-A0A7S3DRA3-F1
#
_cell.length_a   1.000
_cell.length_b   1.000
_cell.length_c   1.000
_cell.angle_alpha   90.00
_cell.angle_beta   90.00
_cell.angle_gamma   90.00
#
_symmetry.space_group_name_H-M   'P 1'
#
loop_
_entity.id
_entity.type
_entity.pdbx_description
1 polymer ?
#
loop_
_entity_poly.entity_id
_entity_poly.type
_entity_poly.pdbx_seq_one_letter_code
_entity_poly.pdbx_strand_id
1 'polypeptide(L)'
;LGKEAIGEGMNEYLAIACQLIHERYVLGSESFWKSYMDVLPEVADVNPTFTWPDEDLAFLNGSPVIAATKSLQMKLQREYDALLGGDNGLIAKYPDKFPSEHFTYDNWVWAFTMLFSRAIRLRSLQQGETLALVPYADLINHSPFSQAYIDARQEGDWLFKTGEEEVVLFADRGYRRMEQIYISYGQKSNAELLLLYGFAVEKNPFNSVDVTVSINPLTAS
;
A
#
# COMPACT_ATOMS: atom_id res chain seq x y z
N LEU A 1 -6.04 15.69 -11.14
CA LEU A 1 -4.59 15.99 -11.26
C LEU A 1 -4.09 16.15 -12.71
N GLY A 2 -4.64 15.43 -13.69
CA GLY A 2 -4.38 15.67 -15.13
C GLY A 2 -3.14 14.94 -15.68
N LYS A 3 -3.18 14.55 -16.96
CA LYS A 3 -2.16 13.69 -17.60
C LYS A 3 -0.80 14.36 -17.75
N GLU A 4 -0.78 15.68 -17.77
CA GLU A 4 0.42 16.52 -17.82
C GLU A 4 1.23 16.49 -16.52
N ALA A 5 0.58 16.24 -15.38
CA ALA A 5 1.26 16.11 -14.09
C ALA A 5 1.47 14.64 -13.70
N ILE A 6 0.50 13.78 -13.99
CA ILE A 6 0.55 12.33 -13.75
C ILE A 6 0.44 11.63 -15.11
N GLY A 7 1.58 11.41 -15.75
CA GLY A 7 1.67 10.76 -17.06
C GLY A 7 1.55 9.23 -16.99
N GLU A 8 1.27 8.60 -18.13
CA GLU A 8 1.08 7.14 -18.26
C GLU A 8 2.32 6.31 -17.92
N GLY A 9 3.52 6.92 -17.90
CA GLY A 9 4.77 6.26 -17.48
C GLY A 9 5.13 6.41 -16.01
N MET A 10 4.32 7.12 -15.22
CA MET A 10 4.57 7.28 -13.78
C MET A 10 4.36 5.95 -13.06
N ASN A 11 5.18 5.69 -12.04
CA ASN A 11 4.96 4.55 -11.15
C ASN A 11 3.55 4.63 -10.51
N GLU A 12 2.79 3.55 -10.58
CA GLU A 12 1.40 3.50 -10.08
C GLU A 12 1.29 3.91 -8.61
N TYR A 13 2.23 3.53 -7.75
CA TYR A 13 2.20 3.92 -6.32
C TYR A 13 2.32 5.44 -6.16
N LEU A 14 3.23 6.08 -6.90
CA LEU A 14 3.41 7.53 -6.84
C LEU A 14 2.15 8.26 -7.34
N ALA A 15 1.56 7.77 -8.44
CA ALA A 15 0.35 8.34 -9.01
C ALA A 15 -0.83 8.24 -8.04
N ILE A 16 -1.06 7.05 -7.46
CA ILE A 16 -2.17 6.83 -6.52
C ILE A 16 -1.91 7.56 -5.21
N ALA A 17 -0.67 7.68 -4.74
CA ALA A 17 -0.35 8.45 -3.53
C ALA A 17 -0.75 9.92 -3.71
N CYS A 18 -0.41 10.52 -4.85
CA CYS A 18 -0.87 11.87 -5.19
C CYS A 18 -2.40 11.97 -5.24
N GLN A 19 -3.07 10.97 -5.82
CA GLN A 19 -4.54 10.95 -5.88
C GLN A 19 -5.17 10.83 -4.49
N LEU A 20 -4.65 9.99 -3.61
CA LEU A 20 -5.13 9.84 -2.22
C LEU A 20 -5.03 11.16 -1.47
N ILE A 21 -3.90 11.86 -1.58
CA ILE A 21 -3.71 13.17 -0.95
C ILE A 21 -4.71 14.19 -1.52
N HIS A 22 -4.87 14.21 -2.84
CA HIS A 22 -5.78 15.13 -3.50
C HIS A 22 -7.25 14.91 -3.07
N GLU A 23 -7.72 13.67 -3.12
CA GLU A 23 -9.09 13.32 -2.73
C GLU A 23 -9.35 13.64 -1.26
N ARG A 24 -8.42 13.27 -0.36
CA ARG A 24 -8.61 13.45 1.08
C ARG A 24 -8.49 14.90 1.54
N TYR A 25 -7.49 15.63 1.06
CA TYR A 25 -7.12 16.92 1.63
C TYR A 25 -7.46 18.12 0.74
N VAL A 26 -7.40 17.98 -0.59
CA VAL A 26 -7.70 19.08 -1.52
C VAL A 26 -9.19 19.15 -1.82
N LEU A 27 -9.80 18.02 -2.19
CA LEU A 27 -11.25 17.95 -2.41
C LEU A 27 -12.02 17.84 -1.10
N GLY A 28 -11.51 17.06 -0.14
CA GLY A 28 -12.10 16.95 1.19
C GLY A 28 -13.57 16.54 1.11
N SER A 29 -14.48 17.37 1.62
CA SER A 29 -15.92 17.10 1.59
C SER A 29 -16.52 16.96 0.19
N GLU A 30 -15.87 17.55 -0.82
CA GLU A 30 -16.33 17.51 -2.21
C GLU A 30 -15.85 16.26 -2.96
N SER A 31 -15.01 15.43 -2.32
CA SER A 31 -14.55 14.18 -2.91
C SER A 31 -15.70 13.18 -3.05
N PHE A 32 -15.83 12.58 -4.23
CA PHE A 32 -16.69 11.41 -4.44
C PHE A 32 -16.35 10.28 -3.45
N TRP A 33 -15.06 10.14 -3.11
CA TRP A 33 -14.54 9.13 -2.20
C TRP A 33 -14.60 9.54 -0.73
N LYS A 34 -15.20 10.67 -0.38
CA LYS A 34 -15.22 11.18 1.01
C LYS A 34 -15.65 10.13 2.03
N SER A 35 -16.72 9.39 1.74
CA SER A 35 -17.21 8.34 2.65
C SER A 35 -16.21 7.19 2.83
N TYR A 36 -15.45 6.86 1.79
CA TYR A 36 -14.38 5.86 1.87
C TYR A 36 -13.16 6.41 2.62
N MET A 37 -12.75 7.65 2.32
CA MET A 37 -11.64 8.34 3.00
C MET A 37 -11.88 8.48 4.52
N ASP A 38 -13.14 8.61 4.95
CA ASP A 38 -13.50 8.70 6.37
C ASP A 38 -13.38 7.36 7.12
N VAL A 39 -13.33 6.24 6.40
CA VAL A 39 -13.15 4.90 6.99
C VAL A 39 -11.68 4.50 7.01
N LEU A 40 -10.84 5.14 6.20
CA LEU A 40 -9.42 4.86 6.19
C LEU A 40 -8.77 5.25 7.53
N PRO A 41 -7.89 4.39 8.07
CA PRO A 41 -7.20 4.66 9.31
C PRO A 41 -6.18 5.79 9.17
N GLU A 42 -5.76 6.32 10.31
CA GLU A 42 -4.56 7.15 10.37
C GLU A 42 -3.31 6.28 10.45
N VAL A 43 -2.16 6.93 10.26
CA VAL A 43 -0.85 6.27 10.35
C VAL A 43 -0.65 5.56 11.68
N ALA A 44 -1.11 6.17 12.77
CA ALA A 44 -0.99 5.61 14.12
C ALA A 44 -1.84 4.35 14.35
N ASP A 45 -2.94 4.17 13.60
CA ASP A 45 -3.79 2.98 13.74
C ASP A 45 -3.20 1.77 12.99
N VAL A 46 -2.57 1.99 11.83
CA VAL A 46 -1.86 0.94 11.08
C VAL A 46 -0.51 0.65 11.74
N ASN A 47 0.22 1.69 12.13
CA ASN A 47 1.49 1.65 12.83
C ASN A 47 2.59 0.75 12.21
N PRO A 48 2.88 0.85 10.89
CA PRO A 48 3.96 0.09 10.25
C PRO A 48 5.34 0.60 10.69
N THR A 49 6.37 -0.26 10.75
CA THR A 49 7.67 0.16 11.32
C THR A 49 8.36 1.30 10.57
N PHE A 50 8.08 1.53 9.29
CA PHE A 50 8.62 2.70 8.57
C PHE A 50 8.11 4.05 9.08
N THR A 51 7.10 4.06 9.96
CA THR A 51 6.60 5.28 10.60
C THR A 51 7.08 5.40 12.05
N TRP A 52 7.86 4.43 12.54
CA TRP A 52 8.31 4.41 13.94
C TRP A 52 9.51 5.32 14.15
N PRO A 53 9.60 5.97 15.32
CA PRO A 53 10.81 6.66 15.75
C PRO A 53 11.91 5.66 16.14
N ASP A 54 13.15 6.16 16.21
CA ASP A 54 14.35 5.33 16.48
C ASP A 54 14.30 4.64 17.85
N GLU A 55 13.65 5.27 18.82
CA GLU A 55 13.44 4.71 20.16
C GLU A 55 12.57 3.45 20.14
N ASP A 56 11.54 3.41 19.30
CA ASP A 56 10.68 2.24 19.15
C ASP A 56 11.37 1.14 18.33
N LEU A 57 12.16 1.53 17.32
CA LEU A 57 12.97 0.58 16.55
C LEU A 57 14.03 -0.12 17.40
N ALA A 58 14.46 0.48 18.52
CA ALA A 58 15.41 -0.13 19.43
C ALA A 58 14.90 -1.43 20.06
N PHE A 59 13.57 -1.61 20.19
CA PHE A 59 12.97 -2.86 20.66
C PHE A 59 13.16 -4.03 19.67
N LEU A 60 13.50 -3.74 18.42
CA LEU A 60 13.74 -4.74 17.36
C LEU A 60 15.22 -5.02 17.14
N ASN A 61 16.11 -4.63 18.06
CA ASN A 61 17.55 -4.77 17.88
C ASN A 61 17.94 -6.23 17.56
N GLY A 62 18.73 -6.40 16.49
CA GLY A 62 19.10 -7.71 15.94
C GLY A 62 18.14 -8.26 14.87
N SER A 63 16.95 -7.65 14.69
CA SER A 63 16.03 -8.00 13.61
C SER A 63 16.47 -7.35 12.28
N PRO A 64 16.43 -8.08 11.15
CA PRO A 64 16.72 -7.50 9.83
C PRO A 64 15.71 -6.42 9.42
N VAL A 65 14.52 -6.38 10.06
CA VAL A 65 13.47 -5.40 9.74
C VAL A 65 13.93 -3.96 9.98
N ILE A 66 14.90 -3.71 10.87
CA ILE A 66 15.42 -2.36 11.11
C ILE A 66 16.06 -1.80 9.84
N ALA A 67 16.90 -2.59 9.16
CA ALA A 67 17.55 -2.14 7.93
C ALA A 67 16.54 -1.88 6.81
N ALA A 68 15.55 -2.77 6.67
CA ALA A 68 14.47 -2.60 5.69
C ALA A 68 13.62 -1.36 5.99
N THR A 69 13.31 -1.13 7.26
CA THR A 69 12.60 0.06 7.77
C THR A 69 13.32 1.34 7.41
N LYS A 70 14.61 1.45 7.74
CA LYS A 70 15.44 2.61 7.42
C LYS A 70 15.58 2.84 5.91
N SER A 71 15.73 1.77 5.16
CA SER A 71 15.78 1.82 3.69
C SER A 71 14.49 2.39 3.12
N LEU A 72 13.34 1.93 3.60
CA LEU A 72 12.03 2.42 3.15
C LEU A 72 11.80 3.88 3.55
N GLN A 73 12.15 4.28 4.77
CA GLN A 73 12.10 5.69 5.21
C GLN A 73 12.91 6.60 4.27
N MET A 74 14.16 6.24 3.98
CA MET A 74 15.00 7.01 3.05
C MET A 74 14.43 7.03 1.64
N LYS A 75 13.84 5.90 1.18
CA LYS A 75 13.24 5.80 -0.14
C LYS A 75 12.02 6.74 -0.26
N LEU A 76 11.11 6.72 0.71
CA LEU A 76 9.92 7.57 0.70
C LEU A 76 10.29 9.06 0.70
N GLN A 77 11.29 9.46 1.51
CA GLN A 77 11.80 10.84 1.51
C GLN A 77 12.35 11.23 0.13
N ARG A 78 13.21 10.38 -0.46
CA ARG A 78 13.80 10.65 -1.78
C ARG A 78 12.74 10.74 -2.88
N GLU A 79 11.73 9.87 -2.86
CA GLU A 79 10.64 9.90 -3.83
C GLU A 79 9.78 11.16 -3.67
N TYR A 80 9.50 11.57 -2.43
CA TYR A 80 8.83 12.84 -2.15
C TYR A 80 9.63 14.04 -2.66
N ASP A 81 10.93 14.12 -2.35
CA ASP A 81 11.79 15.24 -2.78
C ASP A 81 11.90 15.29 -4.30
N ALA A 82 12.02 14.13 -4.96
CA ALA A 82 12.16 14.05 -6.41
C ALA A 82 10.86 14.39 -7.15
N LEU A 83 9.71 13.94 -6.62
CA LEU A 83 8.43 14.09 -7.30
C LEU A 83 7.69 15.38 -6.92
N LEU A 84 7.62 15.69 -5.63
CA LEU A 84 6.75 16.73 -5.07
C LEU A 84 7.53 17.93 -4.56
N GLY A 85 8.41 17.71 -3.58
CA GLY A 85 8.97 18.77 -2.73
C GLY A 85 10.21 19.49 -3.26
N GLY A 86 10.92 18.94 -4.25
CA GLY A 86 12.11 19.56 -4.82
C GLY A 86 11.81 20.78 -5.70
N ASP A 87 12.83 21.57 -6.02
CA ASP A 87 12.72 22.82 -6.82
C ASP A 87 12.03 22.63 -8.19
N ASN A 88 12.10 21.42 -8.74
CA ASN A 88 11.47 21.03 -10.00
C ASN A 88 10.36 19.99 -9.83
N GLY A 89 9.85 19.81 -8.61
CA GLY A 89 8.76 18.91 -8.28
C GLY A 89 7.40 19.41 -8.76
N LEU A 90 6.37 18.58 -8.63
CA LEU A 90 5.00 18.88 -9.08
C LEU A 90 4.38 20.06 -8.31
N ILE A 91 4.74 20.26 -7.04
CA ILE A 91 4.28 21.42 -6.24
C ILE A 91 4.75 22.72 -6.90
N ALA A 92 6.03 22.82 -7.26
CA ALA A 92 6.58 24.01 -7.90
C ALA A 92 6.06 24.21 -9.34
N LYS A 93 5.88 23.12 -10.10
CA LYS A 93 5.44 23.17 -11.50
C LYS A 93 3.94 23.43 -11.67
N TYR A 94 3.13 22.93 -10.75
CA TYR A 94 1.66 22.94 -10.85
C TYR A 94 1.01 23.31 -9.50
N PRO A 95 1.31 24.49 -8.93
CA PRO A 95 0.86 24.86 -7.58
C PRO A 95 -0.67 24.83 -7.41
N ASP A 96 -1.44 25.16 -8.45
CA ASP A 96 -2.91 25.11 -8.42
C ASP A 96 -3.46 23.68 -8.30
N LYS A 97 -2.69 22.67 -8.74
CA LYS A 97 -3.09 21.25 -8.71
C LYS A 97 -2.48 20.50 -7.53
N PHE A 98 -1.34 20.98 -7.05
CA PHE A 98 -0.59 20.42 -5.93
C PHE A 98 -0.34 21.50 -4.86
N PRO A 99 -1.38 21.96 -4.14
CA PRO A 99 -1.20 22.96 -3.08
C PRO A 99 -0.24 22.43 -2.00
N SER A 100 0.80 23.18 -1.70
CA SER A 100 1.91 22.73 -0.85
C SER A 100 1.48 22.44 0.59
N GLU A 101 0.42 23.09 1.06
CA GLU A 101 -0.19 22.85 2.36
C GLU A 101 -0.82 21.46 2.51
N HIS A 102 -1.16 20.80 1.41
CA HIS A 102 -1.78 19.47 1.39
C HIS A 102 -0.81 18.38 0.94
N PHE A 103 0.08 18.68 0.00
CA PHE A 103 1.10 17.73 -0.47
C PHE A 103 2.35 17.77 0.41
N THR A 104 2.17 17.61 1.72
CA THR A 104 3.26 17.55 2.70
C THR A 104 3.88 16.15 2.78
N TYR A 105 5.06 16.04 3.37
CA TYR A 105 5.69 14.74 3.61
C TYR A 105 4.87 13.85 4.56
N ASP A 106 4.19 14.42 5.55
CA ASP A 106 3.34 13.66 6.46
C ASP A 106 2.13 13.04 5.73
N ASN A 107 1.48 13.80 4.85
CA ASN A 107 0.37 13.28 4.03
C ASN A 107 0.87 12.27 2.98
N TRP A 108 2.11 12.41 2.51
CA TRP A 108 2.79 11.41 1.68
C TRP A 108 3.01 10.10 2.43
N VAL A 109 3.51 10.16 3.66
CA VAL A 109 3.66 8.99 4.54
C VAL A 109 2.31 8.33 4.83
N TRP A 110 1.26 9.12 5.07
CA TRP A 110 -0.11 8.60 5.21
C TRP A 110 -0.57 7.85 3.94
N ALA A 111 -0.41 8.45 2.77
CA ALA A 111 -0.82 7.84 1.50
C ALA A 111 -0.09 6.52 1.23
N PHE A 112 1.22 6.46 1.51
CA PHE A 112 2.00 5.22 1.39
C PHE A 112 1.64 4.18 2.45
N THR A 113 1.26 4.61 3.66
CA THR A 113 0.72 3.72 4.68
C THR A 113 -0.56 3.04 4.19
N MET A 114 -1.47 3.78 3.57
CA MET A 114 -2.67 3.21 2.96
C MET A 114 -2.32 2.30 1.78
N LEU A 115 -1.47 2.75 0.86
CA LEU A 115 -1.09 1.95 -0.31
C LEU A 115 -0.46 0.61 0.05
N PHE A 116 0.52 0.60 0.96
CA PHE A 116 1.19 -0.64 1.33
C PHE A 116 0.30 -1.61 2.12
N SER A 117 -0.60 -1.08 2.94
CA SER A 117 -1.44 -1.93 3.80
C SER A 117 -2.78 -2.33 3.18
N ARG A 118 -3.27 -1.61 2.16
CA ARG A 118 -4.66 -1.74 1.65
C ARG A 118 -4.79 -1.92 0.15
N ALA A 119 -3.77 -1.57 -0.64
CA ALA A 119 -3.88 -1.71 -2.08
C ALA A 119 -3.80 -3.18 -2.51
N ILE A 120 -4.66 -3.55 -3.46
CA ILE A 120 -4.78 -4.89 -4.01
C ILE A 120 -4.37 -4.84 -5.47
N ARG A 121 -3.60 -5.84 -5.90
CA ARG A 121 -3.33 -6.09 -7.32
C ARG A 121 -4.51 -6.86 -7.91
N LEU A 122 -5.23 -6.24 -8.82
CA LEU A 122 -6.37 -6.83 -9.52
C LEU A 122 -5.96 -7.13 -10.95
N ARG A 123 -6.37 -8.30 -11.46
CA ARG A 123 -6.16 -8.64 -12.86
C ARG A 123 -7.40 -8.24 -13.67
N SER A 124 -7.38 -7.03 -14.22
CA SER A 124 -8.39 -6.60 -15.19
C SER A 124 -8.26 -7.42 -16.48
N LEU A 125 -9.39 -7.80 -17.05
CA LEU A 125 -9.42 -8.53 -18.32
C LEU A 125 -9.10 -7.60 -19.50
N GLN A 126 -9.22 -6.29 -19.32
CA GLN A 126 -8.97 -5.28 -20.36
C GLN A 126 -7.60 -4.60 -20.25
N GLN A 127 -7.13 -4.33 -19.03
CA GLN A 127 -5.93 -3.50 -18.78
C GLN A 127 -4.75 -4.27 -18.18
N GLY A 128 -4.89 -5.58 -17.96
CA GLY A 128 -3.87 -6.38 -17.29
C GLY A 128 -3.91 -6.21 -15.77
N GLU A 129 -2.77 -6.39 -15.11
CA GLU A 129 -2.68 -6.25 -13.66
C GLU A 129 -2.57 -4.78 -13.25
N THR A 130 -3.47 -4.32 -12.39
CA THR A 130 -3.53 -2.93 -11.90
C THR A 130 -3.52 -2.90 -10.38
N LEU A 131 -2.93 -1.85 -9.81
CA LEU A 131 -3.00 -1.58 -8.37
C LEU A 131 -4.22 -0.71 -8.07
N ALA A 132 -5.07 -1.14 -7.14
CA ALA A 132 -6.25 -0.38 -6.73
C ALA A 132 -6.47 -0.43 -5.22
N LEU A 133 -7.04 0.64 -4.67
CA LEU A 133 -7.74 0.57 -3.40
C LEU A 133 -9.20 0.24 -3.68
N VAL A 134 -9.71 -0.81 -3.04
CA VAL A 134 -11.07 -1.31 -3.29
C VAL A 134 -11.86 -1.16 -1.99
N PRO A 135 -12.79 -0.19 -1.91
CA PRO A 135 -13.63 -0.02 -0.74
C PRO A 135 -14.31 -1.34 -0.33
N TYR A 136 -14.44 -1.55 0.98
CA TYR A 136 -14.91 -2.80 1.62
C TYR A 136 -13.94 -3.98 1.55
N ALA A 137 -13.35 -4.23 0.38
CA ALA A 137 -12.41 -5.33 0.19
C ALA A 137 -11.12 -5.15 1.00
N ASP A 138 -10.63 -3.92 1.10
CA ASP A 138 -9.44 -3.56 1.87
C ASP A 138 -9.64 -3.53 3.40
N LEU A 139 -10.86 -3.78 3.88
CA LEU A 139 -11.17 -3.92 5.31
C LEU A 139 -10.99 -5.35 5.83
N ILE A 140 -10.78 -6.32 4.93
CA ILE A 140 -10.74 -7.74 5.29
C ILE A 140 -9.34 -8.09 5.79
N ASN A 141 -9.27 -8.59 7.03
CA ASN A 141 -8.00 -8.87 7.69
C ASN A 141 -7.25 -10.09 7.15
N HIS A 142 -5.94 -10.13 7.45
CA HIS A 142 -5.05 -11.23 7.07
C HIS A 142 -5.22 -12.47 7.95
N SER A 143 -5.20 -13.65 7.31
CA SER A 143 -4.80 -14.90 7.94
C SER A 143 -3.89 -15.69 6.98
N PRO A 144 -2.74 -16.22 7.45
CA PRO A 144 -1.86 -17.04 6.60
C PRO A 144 -2.49 -18.38 6.22
N PHE A 145 -3.60 -18.76 6.86
CA PHE A 145 -4.32 -20.00 6.58
C PHE A 145 -5.55 -19.80 5.69
N SER A 146 -5.95 -18.55 5.44
CA SER A 146 -7.09 -18.27 4.55
C SER A 146 -6.74 -18.59 3.11
N GLN A 147 -7.68 -19.24 2.42
CA GLN A 147 -7.64 -19.44 0.97
C GLN A 147 -8.68 -18.57 0.27
N ALA A 148 -9.40 -17.71 1.00
CA ALA A 148 -10.31 -16.76 0.41
C ALA A 148 -9.50 -15.73 -0.40
N TYR A 149 -10.03 -15.36 -1.56
CA TYR A 149 -9.33 -14.48 -2.49
C TYR A 149 -10.29 -13.48 -3.13
N ILE A 150 -9.70 -12.39 -3.60
CA ILE A 150 -10.39 -11.32 -4.30
C ILE A 150 -9.95 -11.36 -5.76
N ASP A 151 -10.92 -11.28 -6.67
CA ASP A 151 -10.64 -11.24 -8.10
C ASP A 151 -11.52 -10.22 -8.82
N ALA A 152 -11.03 -9.70 -9.94
CA ALA A 152 -11.81 -8.85 -10.83
C ALA A 152 -12.36 -9.70 -11.99
N ARG A 153 -13.66 -9.58 -12.27
CA ARG A 153 -14.29 -10.30 -13.38
C ARG A 153 -15.25 -9.41 -14.15
N GLN A 154 -15.52 -9.78 -15.40
CA GLN A 154 -16.62 -9.18 -16.15
C GLN A 154 -17.96 -9.64 -15.59
N GLU A 155 -18.85 -8.68 -15.38
CA GLU A 155 -20.23 -8.93 -14.98
C GLU A 155 -21.00 -9.62 -16.12
N GLY A 156 -21.86 -10.57 -15.74
CA GLY A 156 -22.68 -11.36 -16.64
C GLY A 156 -22.21 -12.81 -16.78
N ASP A 157 -23.11 -13.65 -17.27
CA ASP A 157 -22.80 -15.07 -17.52
C ASP A 157 -22.04 -15.22 -18.84
N TRP A 158 -21.42 -16.37 -19.09
CA TRP A 158 -20.59 -16.61 -20.30
C TRP A 158 -21.30 -16.30 -21.63
N LEU A 159 -22.65 -16.31 -21.64
CA LEU A 159 -23.52 -15.99 -22.77
C LEU A 159 -23.87 -14.50 -22.90
N PHE A 160 -23.89 -13.75 -21.79
CA PHE A 160 -24.40 -12.37 -21.75
C PHE A 160 -23.53 -11.50 -20.84
N LYS A 161 -22.38 -11.08 -21.35
CA LYS A 161 -21.48 -10.15 -20.67
C LYS A 161 -21.97 -8.71 -20.84
N THR A 162 -22.11 -7.96 -19.75
CA THR A 162 -22.54 -6.55 -19.78
C THR A 162 -21.39 -5.61 -20.17
N GLY A 163 -20.15 -6.05 -19.94
CA GLY A 163 -18.93 -5.29 -20.21
C GLY A 163 -18.40 -4.51 -19.00
N GLU A 164 -19.16 -4.48 -17.91
CA GLU A 164 -18.72 -3.90 -16.63
C GLU A 164 -17.80 -4.90 -15.89
N GLU A 165 -16.83 -4.38 -15.14
CA GLU A 165 -15.95 -5.19 -14.28
C GLU A 165 -16.38 -5.04 -12.82
N GLU A 166 -16.48 -6.15 -12.10
CA GLU A 166 -16.77 -6.20 -10.67
C GLU A 166 -15.62 -6.87 -9.92
N VAL A 167 -15.41 -6.42 -8.67
CA VAL A 167 -14.45 -7.03 -7.75
C VAL A 167 -15.22 -7.92 -6.78
N VAL A 168 -14.87 -9.21 -6.76
CA VAL A 168 -15.61 -10.23 -6.03
C VAL A 168 -14.69 -10.92 -5.01
N LEU A 169 -15.19 -11.05 -3.78
CA LEU A 169 -14.58 -11.89 -2.74
C LEU A 169 -15.15 -13.31 -2.82
N PHE A 170 -14.28 -14.29 -3.00
CA PHE A 170 -14.62 -15.71 -2.99
C PHE A 170 -14.28 -16.32 -1.62
N ALA A 171 -15.31 -16.82 -0.93
CA ALA A 171 -15.13 -17.55 0.31
C ALA A 171 -14.49 -18.93 0.06
N ASP A 172 -13.53 -19.30 0.90
CA ASP A 172 -12.84 -20.59 0.87
C ASP A 172 -13.58 -21.70 1.60
N ARG A 173 -14.50 -21.34 2.50
CA ARG A 173 -15.26 -22.26 3.33
C ARG A 173 -16.58 -21.66 3.77
N GLY A 174 -17.40 -22.48 4.43
CA GLY A 174 -18.55 -21.99 5.19
C GLY A 174 -18.10 -21.19 6.43
N TYR A 175 -18.70 -20.02 6.62
CA TYR A 175 -18.51 -19.16 7.78
C TYR A 175 -19.74 -19.23 8.68
N ARG A 176 -19.55 -19.27 9.99
CA ARG A 176 -20.65 -19.15 10.95
C ARG A 176 -21.13 -17.70 11.03
N ARG A 177 -22.36 -17.50 11.50
CA ARG A 177 -22.87 -16.16 11.79
C ARG A 177 -21.92 -15.44 12.75
N MET A 178 -21.58 -14.18 12.44
CA MET A 178 -20.62 -13.34 13.17
C MET A 178 -19.16 -13.81 13.11
N GLU A 179 -18.83 -14.86 12.36
CA GLU A 179 -17.44 -15.24 12.13
C GLU A 179 -16.79 -14.28 11.15
N GLN A 180 -15.64 -13.72 11.52
CA GLN A 180 -14.88 -12.84 10.65
C GLN A 180 -14.35 -13.62 9.44
N ILE A 181 -14.50 -13.02 8.27
CA ILE A 181 -13.86 -13.48 7.05
C ILE A 181 -12.44 -12.91 7.02
N TYR A 182 -11.48 -13.74 6.64
CA TYR A 182 -10.09 -13.34 6.45
C TYR A 182 -9.69 -13.63 5.01
N ILE A 183 -8.72 -12.88 4.49
CA ILE A 183 -8.01 -13.19 3.24
C ILE A 183 -6.52 -13.42 3.53
N SER A 184 -5.78 -13.95 2.55
CA SER A 184 -4.33 -13.92 2.60
C SER A 184 -3.80 -12.66 1.92
N TYR A 185 -2.91 -11.92 2.59
CA TYR A 185 -2.16 -10.80 1.97
C TYR A 185 -0.93 -11.31 1.19
N GLY A 186 -0.82 -12.63 1.03
CA GLY A 186 0.34 -13.33 0.49
C GLY A 186 1.13 -14.07 1.58
N GLN A 187 2.12 -14.83 1.13
CA GLN A 187 3.04 -15.58 1.99
C GLN A 187 4.13 -14.64 2.52
N LYS A 188 3.79 -13.85 3.54
CA LYS A 188 4.65 -12.80 4.11
C LYS A 188 5.24 -13.23 5.45
N SER A 189 6.51 -12.91 5.66
CA SER A 189 7.18 -13.05 6.96
C SER A 189 6.65 -12.04 7.98
N ASN A 190 6.90 -12.26 9.28
CA ASN A 190 6.54 -11.26 10.28
C ASN A 190 7.34 -9.97 10.13
N ALA A 191 8.54 -10.00 9.54
CA ALA A 191 9.29 -8.80 9.23
C ALA A 191 8.58 -7.95 8.15
N GLU A 192 8.06 -8.58 7.10
CA GLU A 192 7.29 -7.89 6.06
C GLU A 192 5.93 -7.40 6.55
N LEU A 193 5.22 -8.23 7.33
CA LEU A 193 3.92 -7.85 7.91
C LEU A 193 4.08 -6.65 8.84
N LEU A 194 5.09 -6.65 9.70
CA LEU A 194 5.35 -5.55 10.62
C LEU A 194 5.82 -4.29 9.88
N LEU A 195 6.64 -4.46 8.83
CA LEU A 195 7.12 -3.35 8.00
C LEU A 195 5.99 -2.64 7.26
N LEU A 196 5.02 -3.36 6.69
CA LEU A 196 4.05 -2.76 5.75
C LEU A 196 2.63 -2.65 6.32
N TYR A 197 2.28 -3.48 7.30
CA TYR A 197 0.92 -3.58 7.86
C TYR A 197 0.86 -3.32 9.37
N GLY A 198 2.01 -3.21 10.04
CA GLY A 198 2.11 -2.89 11.47
C GLY A 198 1.62 -3.98 12.43
N PHE A 199 1.61 -5.24 11.99
CA PHE A 199 1.32 -6.38 12.87
C PHE A 199 2.25 -7.56 12.58
N ALA A 200 2.29 -8.51 13.52
CA ALA A 200 2.91 -9.82 13.34
C ALA A 200 1.92 -10.92 13.72
N VAL A 201 2.05 -12.10 13.11
CA VAL A 201 1.16 -13.24 13.37
C VAL A 201 1.87 -14.26 14.25
N GLU A 202 1.18 -14.73 15.29
CA GLU A 202 1.67 -15.83 16.13
C GLU A 202 1.75 -17.12 15.30
N LYS A 203 2.88 -17.83 15.37
CA LYS A 203 3.13 -19.08 14.62
C LYS A 203 2.89 -18.93 13.10
N ASN A 204 3.32 -17.81 12.52
CA ASN A 204 3.27 -17.57 11.08
C ASN A 204 4.08 -18.65 10.32
N PRO A 205 3.43 -19.51 9.49
CA PRO A 205 4.12 -20.57 8.76
C PRO A 205 5.06 -20.04 7.66
N PHE A 206 4.92 -18.78 7.27
CA PHE A 206 5.74 -18.10 6.27
C PHE A 206 6.80 -17.19 6.90
N ASN A 207 7.02 -17.30 8.21
CA ASN A 207 8.07 -16.52 8.86
C ASN A 207 9.46 -16.96 8.36
N SER A 208 10.29 -15.99 8.04
CA SER A 208 11.61 -16.20 7.45
C SER A 208 12.60 -15.12 7.90
N VAL A 209 13.88 -15.38 7.66
CA VAL A 209 14.98 -14.44 7.88
C VAL A 209 15.97 -14.57 6.72
N ASP A 210 16.37 -13.44 6.14
CA ASP A 210 17.37 -13.43 5.07
C ASP A 210 18.79 -13.52 5.63
N VAL A 211 19.62 -14.37 5.02
CA VAL A 211 21.04 -14.52 5.35
C VAL A 211 21.87 -14.09 4.15
N THR A 212 22.49 -12.91 4.23
CA THR A 212 23.34 -12.38 3.17
C THR A 212 24.73 -13.01 3.24
N VAL A 213 25.16 -13.63 2.13
CA VAL A 213 26.50 -14.20 1.97
C VAL A 213 27.23 -13.44 0.86
N SER A 214 28.46 -12.99 1.14
CA SER A 214 29.33 -12.35 0.16
C SER A 214 30.68 -13.03 0.09
N ILE A 215 31.22 -13.23 -1.11
CA ILE A 215 32.59 -13.70 -1.29
C ILE A 215 33.52 -12.50 -1.14
N ASN A 216 34.46 -12.56 -0.20
CA ASN A 216 35.47 -11.53 -0.05
C ASN A 216 36.42 -11.60 -1.27
N PRO A 217 36.56 -10.54 -2.08
CA PRO A 217 37.51 -10.57 -3.18
C PRO A 217 38.91 -10.78 -2.62
N LEU A 218 39.65 -11.76 -3.18
CA LEU A 218 41.05 -11.98 -2.86
C LEU A 218 41.82 -10.68 -3.12
N THR A 219 42.25 -10.00 -2.07
CA THR A 219 43.23 -8.92 -2.18
C THR A 219 44.50 -9.54 -2.75
N ALA A 220 44.91 -9.15 -3.95
CA ALA A 220 46.21 -9.50 -4.49
C ALA A 220 47.29 -9.00 -3.51
N SER A 221 48.04 -9.93 -2.93
CA SER A 221 49.20 -9.69 -2.06
C SER A 221 50.34 -9.00 -2.79
#